data_AF-A0A920VZK7-F1
#
_entry.id   AF-A0A920VZK7-F1
#
_cell.length_a   1.000
_cell.length_b   1.000
_cell.length_c   1.000
_cell.angle_alpha   90.00
_cell.angle_beta   90.00
_cell.angle_gamma   90.00
#
_symmetry.space_group_name_H-M   'P 1'
#
loop_
_entity.id
_entity.type
_entity.pdbx_description
1 polymer ?
#
loop_
_entity_poly.entity_id
_entity_poly.type
_entity_poly.pdbx_seq_one_letter_code
_entity_poly.pdbx_strand_id
1 'polypeptide(L)' 'MIIQANLDQTVDLNSGDIILQGVQSAVRESHWMEQSRHVVILDREFKDVADIFIGVFS' A
#
# COMPACT_ATOMS: atom_id res chain seq x y z
N MET A 1 -8.09 0.42 -2.06
CA MET A 1 -6.88 -0.21 -1.54
C MET A 1 -5.71 0.75 -1.70
N ILE A 2 -4.95 0.95 -0.63
CA ILE A 2 -3.67 1.65 -0.62
C ILE A 2 -2.62 0.64 -0.13
N ILE A 3 -1.49 0.55 -0.83
CA ILE A 3 -0.34 -0.26 -0.43
C ILE A 3 0.82 0.71 -0.29
N GLN A 4 1.41 0.79 0.90
CA GLN A 4 2.40 1.81 1.22
C GLN A 4 3.65 1.23 1.87
N ALA A 5 4.82 1.68 1.42
CA ALA A 5 6.11 1.33 2.00
C ALA A 5 6.34 2.08 3.32
N ASN A 6 6.71 1.35 4.37
CA ASN A 6 7.07 1.95 5.66
C ASN A 6 8.47 2.60 5.63
N LEU A 7 9.32 2.23 4.66
CA LEU A 7 10.65 2.81 4.46
C LEU A 7 10.67 3.81 3.28
N ASP A 8 9.52 4.34 2.87
CA ASP A 8 9.45 5.37 1.84
C ASP A 8 10.14 6.66 2.31
N GLN A 9 11.03 7.18 1.49
CA GLN A 9 11.74 8.46 1.69
C GLN A 9 11.47 9.46 0.55
N THR A 10 10.63 9.06 -0.41
CA THR A 10 10.24 9.83 -1.60
C THR A 10 8.86 10.44 -1.43
N VAL A 11 7.93 9.68 -0.83
CA VAL A 11 6.56 10.12 -0.52
C VAL A 11 6.33 10.09 0.98
N ASP A 12 5.64 11.11 1.50
CA ASP A 12 5.34 11.24 2.93
C ASP A 12 4.48 10.07 3.43
N LEU A 13 4.84 9.50 4.59
CA LEU A 13 4.16 8.33 5.16
C LEU A 13 2.68 8.58 5.47
N ASN A 14 2.28 9.84 5.71
CA ASN A 14 0.89 10.22 5.94
C ASN A 14 0.04 10.31 4.65
N SER A 15 0.66 10.18 3.47
CA SER A 15 -0.07 10.36 2.19
C SER A 15 -1.19 9.34 2.02
N GLY A 16 -0.98 8.07 2.41
CA GLY A 16 -2.00 7.03 2.35
C GLY A 16 -3.21 7.35 3.23
N ASP A 17 -2.97 7.82 4.46
CA ASP A 17 -4.04 8.20 5.39
C ASP A 17 -4.85 9.39 4.89
N ILE A 18 -4.19 10.42 4.35
CA ILE A 18 -4.85 11.58 3.73
C ILE A 18 -5.77 11.12 2.60
N ILE A 19 -5.30 10.21 1.74
CA ILE A 19 -6.10 9.67 0.63
C ILE A 19 -7.29 8.85 1.16
N LEU A 20 -7.06 7.96 2.13
CA LEU A 20 -8.12 7.10 2.71
C LEU A 20 -9.23 7.91 3.38
N GLN A 21 -8.88 9.04 3.99
CA GLN A 21 -9.85 9.97 4.59
C GLN A 21 -10.63 10.76 3.54
N GLY A 22 -10.01 11.07 2.39
CA GLY A 22 -10.62 11.86 1.32
C GLY A 22 -11.55 11.09 0.37
N VAL A 23 -11.36 9.78 0.21
CA VAL A 23 -12.16 8.97 -0.73
C VAL A 23 -13.52 8.55 -0.16
N GLN A 24 -14.54 8.48 -1.02
CA GLN A 24 -15.90 8.06 -0.67
C GLN A 24 -16.19 6.58 -0.98
N SER A 25 -15.16 5.77 -1.25
CA SER A 25 -15.32 4.34 -1.53
C SER A 25 -16.02 3.62 -0.38
N ALA A 26 -16.94 2.71 -0.71
CA ALA A 26 -17.65 1.88 0.28
C ALA A 26 -16.72 0.89 1.01
N VAL A 27 -15.67 0.42 0.32
CA VAL A 27 -14.62 -0.42 0.88
C VAL A 27 -13.28 0.30 0.73
N ARG A 28 -12.50 0.32 1.82
CA ARG A 28 -11.19 0.95 1.90
C ARG A 28 -10.27 0.02 2.67
N GLU A 29 -9.07 -0.16 2.15
CA GLU A 29 -8.06 -1.05 2.70
C GLU A 29 -6.72 -0.35 2.66
N SER A 30 -5.92 -0.55 3.70
CA SER A 30 -4.56 -0.05 3.82
C SER A 30 -3.64 -1.20 4.18
N HIS A 31 -2.59 -1.40 3.39
CA HIS A 31 -1.60 -2.45 3.59
C HIS A 31 -0.21 -1.81 3.66
N TRP A 32 0.52 -2.10 4.75
CA TRP A 32 1.86 -1.58 4.98
C TRP A 32 2.90 -2.62 4.61
N MET A 33 3.86 -2.20 3.80
CA MET A 33 5.03 -2.99 3.39
C MET A 33 6.19 -2.56 4.29
N GLU A 34 6.44 -3.33 5.35
CA GLU A 34 7.31 -2.99 6.47
C GLU A 34 8.79 -2.96 6.09
N GLN A 35 9.17 -3.70 5.05
CA GLN A 35 10.54 -3.89 4.60
C GLN A 35 10.80 -3.29 3.21
N SER A 36 9.83 -2.58 2.65
CA SER A 36 9.91 -1.99 1.31
C SER A 36 10.14 -0.48 1.38
N ARG A 37 10.84 0.02 0.38
CA ARG A 37 10.99 1.45 0.06
C ARG A 37 9.98 1.82 -1.02
N HIS A 38 10.08 3.05 -1.51
CA HIS A 38 9.10 3.70 -2.39
C HIS A 38 8.44 2.80 -3.47
N VAL A 39 9.22 2.02 -4.22
CA VAL A 39 8.68 1.23 -5.33
C VAL A 39 8.27 -0.17 -4.85
N VAL A 40 7.19 -0.25 -4.06
CA VAL A 40 6.70 -1.50 -3.42
C VAL A 40 6.51 -2.67 -4.38
N ILE A 41 6.11 -2.40 -5.63
CA ILE A 41 5.87 -3.44 -6.65
C ILE A 41 7.16 -4.03 -7.25
N LEU A 42 8.33 -3.50 -6.88
CA LEU A 42 9.64 -4.00 -7.32
C LEU A 42 10.58 -4.27 -6.13
N ASP A 43 10.12 -4.11 -4.89
CA ASP A 43 10.95 -4.23 -3.69
C ASP A 43 10.74 -5.58 -2.96
N ARG A 44 11.30 -5.68 -1.75
CA ARG A 44 11.43 -6.93 -0.98
C ARG A 44 10.12 -7.69 -0.77
N GLU A 45 9.01 -6.99 -0.60
CA GLU A 45 7.70 -7.57 -0.29
C GLU A 45 6.82 -7.70 -1.55
N PHE A 46 7.41 -7.72 -2.76
CA PHE A 46 6.67 -7.89 -4.02
C PHE A 46 5.67 -9.05 -3.99
N LYS A 47 6.04 -10.18 -3.37
CA LYS A 47 5.15 -11.33 -3.26
C LYS A 47 3.91 -11.02 -2.41
N ASP A 48 4.11 -10.35 -1.28
CA ASP A 48 3.00 -9.96 -0.40
C ASP A 48 2.07 -8.97 -1.11
N VAL A 49 2.63 -8.01 -1.86
CA VAL A 49 1.87 -7.09 -2.72
C VAL A 49 1.04 -7.86 -3.77
N ALA A 50 1.61 -8.89 -4.38
CA ALA A 50 0.91 -9.72 -5.37
C ALA A 50 -0.21 -10.56 -4.73
N ASP A 51 0.04 -11.15 -3.55
CA ASP A 51 -0.94 -11.95 -2.82
C ASP A 51 -2.13 -11.08 -2.36
N ILE A 52 -1.87 -9.86 -1.91
CA ILE A 52 -2.91 -8.85 -1.62
C ILE A 52 -3.74 -8.57 -2.89
N PHE A 53 -3.09 -8.34 -4.03
CA PHE A 53 -3.79 -8.00 -5.27
C PHE A 53 -4.64 -9.15 -5.81
N ILE A 54 -4.16 -10.40 -5.70
CA ILE A 54 -4.88 -11.60 -6.15
C ILE A 54 -6.03 -11.94 -5.21
N GLY A 55 -5.83 -11.81 -3.89
CA GLY A 55 -6.85 -12.08 -2.87
C GLY A 55 -8.11 -11.21 -2.98
N VAL A 56 -8.05 -10.10 -3.72
CA VAL A 56 -9.22 -9.25 -4.01
C VAL A 56 -10.18 -9.89 -5.04
N PHE A 57 -9.72 -10.87 -5.83
CA PHE A 57 -10.54 -11.52 -6.87
C PHE A 57 -11.05 -12.92 -6.48
N SER A 58 -10.80 -13.36 -5.25
CA SER A 58 -11.23 -14.66 -4.69
C SER A 58 -12.35 -14.49 -3.67
#